data_AF-S9S310-F1
#
_entry.id   AF-S9S310-F1
#
_cell.length_a   1.000
_cell.length_b   1.000
_cell.length_c   1.000
_cell.angle_alpha   90.00
_cell.angle_beta   90.00
_cell.angle_gamma   90.00
#
_symmetry.space_group_name_H-M   'P 1'
#
loop_
_entity.id
_entity.type
_entity.pdbx_description
1 polymer ?
#
loop_
_entity_poly.entity_id
_entity_poly.type
_entity_poly.pdbx_seq_one_letter_code
_entity_poly.pdbx_strand_id
1 'polypeptide(L)'
;MIRRWPDSLPPPVGRGYRLELADNARRTQFEIAVRARRITAVRRDRPTLAVRLTDAEFAAFRAWWGDEAWSLAGASDTLADWAATGATVTTGGAIGPDLVACDVLVEDASTGYHSVLRALTDPGWTANDRCTAVVSLLPIGRGGARVGIFGRDGTHRFATVDLGARTVTAVSSEIEAAVTPVGAWTRLCITAPVHSGSDPVRVRIAAMNGNETFYAGSGSAAIAVAQINARRGGREAGVFVPTRAEGTALGTAGGSAWFRCPIAVGGGHVLREVLPLGPATAEPRPSLAWEVAIPVEARDA
;
A
#
# COMPACT_ATOMS: atom_id res chain seq x y z
N MET A 1 14.02 -4.42 5.03
CA MET A 1 13.89 -3.62 3.79
C MET A 1 12.41 -3.40 3.55
N ILE A 2 11.96 -2.15 3.64
CA ILE A 2 10.54 -1.80 3.59
C ILE A 2 10.17 -1.60 2.12
N ARG A 3 9.50 -2.60 1.52
CA ARG A 3 8.97 -2.50 0.16
C ARG A 3 7.73 -1.62 0.21
N ARG A 4 7.88 -0.37 -0.24
CA ARG A 4 6.75 0.53 -0.49
C ARG A 4 6.29 0.29 -1.92
N TRP A 5 5.04 -0.15 -2.07
CA TRP A 5 4.24 0.16 -3.24
C TRP A 5 3.52 1.48 -2.95
N PRO A 6 3.93 2.62 -3.54
CA PRO A 6 3.04 3.60 -4.13
C PRO A 6 2.92 3.26 -5.63
N ASP A 7 2.61 4.21 -6.50
CA ASP A 7 2.58 4.07 -7.98
C ASP A 7 3.91 3.63 -8.65
N SER A 8 4.83 3.01 -7.89
CA SER A 8 6.12 2.49 -8.31
C SER A 8 6.37 1.05 -7.87
N LEU A 9 6.64 0.20 -8.86
CA LEU A 9 7.13 -1.17 -8.71
C LEU A 9 8.46 -1.21 -7.94
N PRO A 10 8.77 -2.32 -7.23
CA PRO A 10 10.07 -2.54 -6.62
C PRO A 10 11.22 -2.34 -7.62
N PRO A 11 12.41 -1.87 -7.18
CA PRO A 11 13.54 -1.71 -8.08
C PRO A 11 13.88 -3.05 -8.75
N PRO A 12 14.04 -3.07 -10.08
CA PRO A 12 14.29 -4.29 -10.82
C PRO A 12 15.59 -4.97 -10.38
N VAL A 13 15.60 -6.31 -10.35
CA VAL A 13 16.75 -7.11 -9.91
C VAL A 13 17.14 -8.09 -11.03
N GLY A 14 18.05 -7.70 -11.94
CA GLY A 14 18.61 -8.65 -12.91
C GLY A 14 19.62 -8.08 -13.90
N ARG A 15 20.08 -8.93 -14.83
CA ARG A 15 21.07 -8.64 -15.87
C ARG A 15 20.31 -8.43 -17.19
N GLY A 16 20.39 -7.23 -17.77
CA GLY A 16 19.60 -6.79 -18.93
C GLY A 16 18.97 -5.39 -18.79
N TYR A 17 19.04 -4.78 -17.60
CA TYR A 17 18.47 -3.46 -17.29
C TYR A 17 19.40 -2.29 -17.66
N ARG A 18 20.17 -2.43 -18.73
CA ARG A 18 21.12 -1.41 -19.14
C ARG A 18 20.60 -0.71 -20.38
N LEU A 19 20.33 0.59 -20.28
CA LEU A 19 20.54 1.46 -21.43
C LEU A 19 22.05 1.49 -21.66
N GLU A 20 22.52 0.76 -22.66
CA GLU A 20 23.93 0.85 -23.05
C GLU A 20 24.18 2.23 -23.65
N LEU A 21 25.19 2.93 -23.12
CA LEU A 21 25.72 4.11 -23.77
C LEU A 21 26.27 3.65 -25.12
N ALA A 22 25.64 4.05 -26.21
CA ALA A 22 26.18 3.88 -27.54
C ALA A 22 27.56 4.54 -27.58
N ASP A 23 28.53 3.77 -28.05
CA ASP A 23 29.95 4.08 -28.09
C ASP A 23 30.21 5.51 -28.61
N ASN A 24 30.97 6.30 -27.85
CA ASN A 24 31.33 7.68 -28.21
C ASN A 24 32.56 7.74 -29.14
N ALA A 25 32.94 6.62 -29.76
CA ALA A 25 34.11 6.55 -30.62
C ALA A 25 33.75 6.70 -32.11
N ARG A 26 33.57 7.94 -32.57
CA ARG A 26 34.13 8.39 -33.87
C ARG A 26 34.61 9.83 -33.78
N ARG A 27 35.89 9.98 -33.42
CA ARG A 27 36.69 11.12 -33.88
C ARG A 27 37.06 10.87 -35.33
N THR A 28 36.63 11.76 -36.24
CA THR A 28 37.55 12.48 -37.13
C THR A 28 36.89 13.72 -37.72
N GLN A 29 37.75 14.73 -37.86
CA GLN A 29 37.57 16.08 -38.38
C GLN A 29 36.66 16.19 -39.60
N PHE A 30 35.72 17.14 -39.60
CA PHE A 30 35.58 18.22 -40.60
C PHE A 30 34.40 19.15 -40.19
N GLU A 31 34.74 20.42 -40.04
CA GLU A 31 33.94 21.62 -40.37
C GLU A 31 32.60 21.97 -39.66
N ILE A 32 32.69 23.07 -38.89
CA ILE A 32 31.79 24.24 -38.86
C ILE A 32 30.36 24.03 -38.35
N ALA A 33 30.24 24.31 -37.05
CA ALA A 33 29.11 24.85 -36.30
C ALA A 33 27.89 25.37 -37.10
N VAL A 34 26.75 24.69 -36.93
CA VAL A 34 25.46 25.36 -36.70
C VAL A 34 24.70 24.57 -35.62
N ARG A 35 24.63 25.15 -34.42
CA ARG A 35 23.64 24.92 -33.35
C ARG A 35 23.13 23.47 -33.26
N ALA A 36 23.85 22.64 -32.52
CA ALA A 36 23.42 21.30 -32.15
C ALA A 36 22.05 21.35 -31.44
N ARG A 37 20.97 21.17 -32.21
CA ARG A 37 19.72 20.65 -31.67
C ARG A 37 20.05 19.26 -31.16
N ARG A 38 20.10 19.12 -29.83
CA ARG A 38 19.96 17.82 -29.16
C ARG A 38 18.58 17.27 -29.55
N ILE A 39 18.52 16.58 -30.68
CA ILE A 39 17.51 15.58 -30.96
C ILE A 39 18.24 14.26 -30.72
N THR A 40 18.35 13.87 -29.45
CA THR A 40 18.62 12.47 -29.14
C THR A 40 17.38 11.69 -29.54
N ALA A 41 17.45 11.10 -30.73
CA ALA A 41 16.50 10.12 -31.21
C ALA A 41 16.63 8.84 -30.37
N VAL A 42 15.91 8.79 -29.25
CA VAL A 42 15.58 7.55 -28.55
C VAL A 42 14.07 7.49 -28.40
N ARG A 43 13.36 7.46 -29.55
CA ARG A 43 11.90 7.30 -29.61
C ARG A 43 11.48 5.82 -29.75
N ARG A 44 12.42 4.88 -29.58
CA ARG A 44 12.22 3.45 -29.89
C ARG A 44 12.86 2.47 -28.92
N ASP A 45 13.57 2.90 -27.90
CA ASP A 45 14.02 1.96 -26.87
C ASP A 45 12.79 1.50 -26.09
N ARG A 46 12.45 0.22 -26.24
CA ARG A 46 11.37 -0.46 -25.53
C ARG A 46 12.01 -1.31 -24.44
N PRO A 47 12.41 -0.72 -23.30
CA PRO A 47 12.94 -1.50 -22.20
C PRO A 47 11.86 -2.46 -21.69
N THR A 48 12.27 -3.68 -21.36
CA THR A 48 11.42 -4.60 -20.60
C THR A 48 11.70 -4.39 -19.12
N LEU A 49 10.68 -3.96 -18.39
CA LEU A 49 10.71 -3.98 -16.94
C LEU A 49 10.50 -5.42 -16.48
N ALA A 50 11.46 -6.03 -15.79
CA ALA A 50 11.22 -7.26 -15.07
C ALA A 50 11.27 -7.05 -13.54
N VAL A 51 10.49 -7.84 -12.82
CA VAL A 51 10.40 -7.76 -11.36
C VAL A 51 10.18 -9.15 -10.79
N ARG A 52 10.79 -9.40 -9.63
CA ARG A 52 10.56 -10.62 -8.86
C ARG A 52 9.60 -10.34 -7.72
N LEU A 53 8.49 -11.05 -7.72
CA LEU A 53 7.40 -10.90 -6.76
C LEU A 53 7.21 -12.21 -6.01
N THR A 54 6.89 -12.12 -4.73
CA THR A 54 6.30 -13.24 -3.98
C THR A 54 4.86 -13.50 -4.46
N ASP A 55 4.26 -14.64 -4.14
CA ASP A 55 2.84 -14.91 -4.44
C ASP A 55 1.89 -13.79 -3.98
N ALA A 56 2.13 -13.29 -2.77
CA ALA A 56 1.53 -12.10 -2.17
C ALA A 56 1.52 -10.88 -3.11
N GLU A 57 2.73 -10.51 -3.53
CA GLU A 57 2.99 -9.33 -4.33
C GLU A 57 2.53 -9.55 -5.77
N PHE A 58 2.52 -10.79 -6.27
CA PHE A 58 1.99 -11.11 -7.58
C PHE A 58 0.46 -11.02 -7.61
N ALA A 59 -0.23 -11.44 -6.56
CA ALA A 59 -1.66 -11.20 -6.41
C ALA A 59 -1.97 -9.68 -6.37
N ALA A 60 -1.16 -8.89 -5.64
CA ALA A 60 -1.26 -7.43 -5.61
C ALA A 60 -1.05 -6.83 -7.00
N PHE A 61 -0.03 -7.30 -7.71
CA PHE A 61 0.27 -6.89 -9.05
C PHE A 61 -0.89 -7.18 -10.01
N ARG A 62 -1.51 -8.37 -9.95
CA ARG A 62 -2.66 -8.69 -10.83
C ARG A 62 -3.83 -7.76 -10.58
N ALA A 63 -4.15 -7.49 -9.31
CA ALA A 63 -5.22 -6.56 -8.98
C ALA A 63 -4.92 -5.15 -9.48
N TRP A 64 -3.72 -4.65 -9.24
CA TRP A 64 -3.26 -3.35 -9.76
C TRP A 64 -3.21 -3.32 -11.30
N TRP A 65 -2.76 -4.39 -11.95
CA TRP A 65 -2.66 -4.44 -13.40
C TRP A 65 -4.02 -4.48 -14.08
N GLY A 66 -4.96 -5.24 -13.52
CA GLY A 66 -6.29 -5.48 -14.11
C GLY A 66 -7.43 -4.64 -13.52
N ASP A 67 -7.15 -3.71 -12.60
CA ASP A 67 -8.15 -3.01 -11.78
C ASP A 67 -9.10 -3.99 -11.05
N GLU A 68 -8.59 -5.13 -10.58
CA GLU A 68 -9.39 -6.14 -9.87
C GLU A 68 -9.66 -5.73 -8.41
N ALA A 69 -10.66 -6.36 -7.78
CA ALA A 69 -10.96 -6.16 -6.37
C ALA A 69 -9.76 -6.52 -5.47
N TRP A 70 -9.37 -5.59 -4.59
CA TRP A 70 -8.23 -5.77 -3.68
C TRP A 70 -8.59 -5.57 -2.21
N SER A 71 -9.32 -4.50 -1.89
CA SER A 71 -9.72 -4.16 -0.53
C SER A 71 -11.20 -4.37 -0.33
N LEU A 72 -11.59 -5.15 0.67
CA LEU A 72 -12.99 -5.31 1.09
C LEU A 72 -13.46 -4.18 2.00
N ALA A 73 -12.53 -3.32 2.44
CA ALA A 73 -12.84 -2.12 3.21
C ALA A 73 -13.16 -0.90 2.31
N GLY A 74 -13.19 -1.07 0.99
CA GLY A 74 -13.39 0.03 0.05
C GLY A 74 -12.17 0.94 -0.05
N ALA A 75 -12.42 2.22 -0.37
CA ALA A 75 -11.37 3.20 -0.66
C ALA A 75 -10.31 3.29 0.45
N SER A 76 -9.06 3.18 0.02
CA SER A 76 -7.93 2.97 0.94
C SER A 76 -7.61 4.17 1.83
N ASP A 77 -7.91 5.39 1.39
CA ASP A 77 -7.52 6.61 2.13
C ASP A 77 -8.71 7.34 2.75
N THR A 78 -9.89 6.72 2.74
CA THR A 78 -11.09 7.32 3.32
C THR A 78 -11.75 6.47 4.40
N LEU A 79 -12.19 7.17 5.43
CA LEU A 79 -13.01 6.71 6.54
C LEU A 79 -14.47 7.15 6.39
N ALA A 80 -14.88 7.72 5.25
CA ALA A 80 -16.22 8.30 5.07
C ALA A 80 -17.38 7.32 5.36
N ASP A 81 -17.23 6.04 5.00
CA ASP A 81 -18.26 5.01 5.27
C ASP A 81 -18.02 4.23 6.59
N TRP A 82 -17.07 4.66 7.42
CA TRP A 82 -16.77 3.97 8.67
C TRP A 82 -17.64 4.55 9.80
N ALA A 83 -18.18 3.67 10.63
CA ALA A 83 -18.94 4.07 11.81
C ALA A 83 -17.98 4.57 12.89
N ALA A 84 -18.07 5.85 13.24
CA ALA A 84 -17.28 6.46 14.31
C ALA A 84 -18.00 6.37 15.67
N THR A 85 -17.23 6.10 16.72
CA THR A 85 -17.69 6.08 18.13
C THR A 85 -16.71 6.90 18.95
N GLY A 86 -17.23 7.81 19.78
CA GLY A 86 -16.40 8.69 20.62
C GLY A 86 -15.44 9.58 19.81
N ALA A 87 -15.66 9.73 18.51
CA ALA A 87 -14.69 10.36 17.63
C ALA A 87 -15.41 10.96 16.42
N THR A 88 -14.74 11.91 15.79
CA THR A 88 -15.14 12.50 14.53
C THR A 88 -14.10 12.20 13.46
N VAL A 89 -14.55 12.08 12.21
CA VAL A 89 -13.69 11.85 11.05
C VAL A 89 -13.62 13.15 10.27
N THR A 90 -12.41 13.69 10.12
CA THR A 90 -12.13 14.83 9.25
C THR A 90 -11.57 14.30 7.94
N THR A 91 -12.40 14.28 6.90
CA THR A 91 -12.01 13.76 5.58
C THR A 91 -10.97 14.66 4.91
N GLY A 92 -9.90 14.09 4.35
CA GLY A 92 -8.82 14.85 3.72
C GLY A 92 -8.05 15.78 4.68
N GLY A 93 -8.09 15.50 5.98
CA GLY A 93 -7.46 16.31 7.03
C GLY A 93 -5.93 16.21 7.09
N ALA A 94 -5.32 15.28 6.35
CA ALA A 94 -3.87 15.09 6.30
C ALA A 94 -3.39 14.59 4.92
N ILE A 95 -2.07 14.58 4.72
CA ILE A 95 -1.43 14.01 3.52
C ILE A 95 -0.75 12.69 3.88
N GLY A 96 -1.22 11.62 3.24
CA GLY A 96 -0.74 10.25 3.38
C GLY A 96 0.70 10.05 2.92
N PRO A 97 1.28 8.87 3.20
CA PRO A 97 2.69 8.57 2.88
C PRO A 97 2.98 8.42 1.38
N ASP A 98 1.96 8.32 0.54
CA ASP A 98 1.98 8.34 -0.93
C ASP A 98 1.61 9.71 -1.52
N LEU A 99 1.52 10.74 -0.67
CA LEU A 99 1.15 12.11 -1.04
C LEU A 99 -0.32 12.27 -1.49
N VAL A 100 -1.18 11.30 -1.15
CA VAL A 100 -2.63 11.38 -1.36
C VAL A 100 -3.30 11.95 -0.10
N ALA A 101 -4.38 12.71 -0.27
CA ALA A 101 -5.16 13.18 0.88
C ALA A 101 -5.75 11.98 1.65
N CYS A 102 -5.70 12.04 2.98
CA CYS A 102 -6.18 10.99 3.86
C CYS A 102 -6.93 11.57 5.05
N ASP A 103 -7.66 10.71 5.74
CA ASP A 103 -8.59 11.11 6.78
C ASP A 103 -7.94 11.16 8.17
N VAL A 104 -8.50 11.97 9.05
CA VAL A 104 -8.04 12.12 10.43
C VAL A 104 -9.15 11.71 11.39
N LEU A 105 -8.83 10.76 12.28
CA LEU A 105 -9.68 10.37 13.40
C LEU A 105 -9.38 11.27 14.59
N VAL A 106 -10.31 12.17 14.94
CA VAL A 106 -10.19 13.10 16.05
C VAL A 106 -11.06 12.60 17.21
N GLU A 107 -10.46 12.37 18.38
CA GLU A 107 -11.23 11.95 19.55
C GLU A 107 -12.09 13.11 20.08
N ASP A 108 -13.31 12.81 20.51
CA ASP A 108 -14.13 13.79 21.22
C ASP A 108 -13.71 13.92 22.70
N ALA A 109 -14.42 14.73 23.48
CA ALA A 109 -14.14 14.91 24.91
C ALA A 109 -14.91 13.91 25.80
N SER A 110 -15.59 12.92 25.22
CA SER A 110 -16.38 11.95 25.99
C SER A 110 -15.49 10.88 26.63
N THR A 111 -16.02 10.22 27.66
CA THR A 111 -15.38 9.01 28.21
C THR A 111 -15.89 7.80 27.45
N GLY A 112 -15.01 7.12 26.73
CA GLY A 112 -15.43 6.04 25.87
C GLY A 112 -14.32 5.39 25.07
N TYR A 113 -14.75 4.65 24.05
CA TYR A 113 -13.88 4.22 22.96
C TYR A 113 -13.86 5.31 21.90
N HIS A 114 -12.66 5.66 21.43
CA HIS A 114 -12.46 6.62 20.35
C HIS A 114 -11.99 5.87 19.11
N SER A 115 -12.93 5.51 18.23
CA SER A 115 -12.64 4.54 17.16
C SER A 115 -13.52 4.70 15.94
N VAL A 116 -13.08 4.10 14.84
CA VAL A 116 -13.86 3.85 13.62
C VAL A 116 -13.94 2.36 13.35
N LEU A 117 -15.09 1.92 12.85
CA LEU A 117 -15.41 0.52 12.59
C LEU A 117 -16.07 0.37 11.22
N ARG A 118 -15.62 -0.60 10.42
CA ARG A 118 -16.26 -0.95 9.14
C ARG A 118 -16.50 -2.45 9.05
N ALA A 119 -17.70 -2.83 8.64
CA ALA A 119 -18.01 -4.20 8.23
C ALA A 119 -17.46 -4.45 6.82
N LEU A 120 -16.83 -5.60 6.63
CA LEU A 120 -16.33 -6.03 5.33
C LEU A 120 -17.52 -6.57 4.53
N THR A 121 -17.71 -6.07 3.32
CA THR A 121 -18.94 -6.28 2.52
C THR A 121 -19.00 -7.62 1.80
N ASP A 122 -17.93 -8.43 1.86
CA ASP A 122 -17.89 -9.76 1.25
C ASP A 122 -18.73 -10.77 2.08
N PRO A 123 -19.80 -11.36 1.51
CA PRO A 123 -20.66 -12.30 2.22
C PRO A 123 -20.04 -13.69 2.41
N GLY A 124 -18.90 -14.00 1.79
CA GLY A 124 -18.40 -15.37 1.68
C GLY A 124 -17.53 -15.88 2.85
N TRP A 125 -17.39 -15.17 3.96
CA TRP A 125 -16.43 -15.53 5.03
C TRP A 125 -16.76 -16.87 5.69
N THR A 126 -15.76 -17.73 5.84
CA THR A 126 -15.85 -19.06 6.46
C THR A 126 -14.95 -19.16 7.69
N ALA A 127 -15.17 -20.19 8.52
CA ALA A 127 -14.41 -20.41 9.76
C ALA A 127 -12.92 -20.75 9.55
N ASN A 128 -12.53 -21.06 8.30
CA ASN A 128 -11.14 -21.37 7.94
C ASN A 128 -10.42 -20.17 7.33
N ASP A 129 -11.12 -19.06 7.13
CA ASP A 129 -10.53 -17.88 6.51
C ASP A 129 -9.66 -17.12 7.50
N ARG A 130 -8.68 -16.41 6.95
CA ARG A 130 -7.93 -15.38 7.67
C ARG A 130 -8.25 -14.04 7.07
N CYS A 131 -8.37 -13.04 7.93
CA CYS A 131 -8.51 -11.65 7.54
C CYS A 131 -7.18 -10.95 7.80
N THR A 132 -6.65 -10.29 6.77
CA THR A 132 -5.46 -9.45 6.88
C THR A 132 -5.88 -8.00 6.70
N ALA A 133 -5.50 -7.15 7.66
CA ALA A 133 -5.72 -5.71 7.62
C ALA A 133 -4.38 -4.97 7.66
N VAL A 134 -4.21 -4.03 6.73
CA VAL A 134 -3.05 -3.14 6.63
C VAL A 134 -3.55 -1.71 6.78
N VAL A 135 -2.91 -0.93 7.66
CA VAL A 135 -3.25 0.47 7.91
C VAL A 135 -1.96 1.25 8.18
N SER A 136 -1.81 2.43 7.58
CA SER A 136 -0.78 3.41 7.93
C SER A 136 -1.33 4.46 8.88
N LEU A 137 -0.60 4.73 9.97
CA LEU A 137 -1.02 5.61 11.05
C LEU A 137 0.05 6.69 11.32
N LEU A 138 -0.40 7.92 11.58
CA LEU A 138 0.46 9.02 11.99
C LEU A 138 -0.12 9.70 13.24
N PRO A 139 0.67 9.89 14.31
CA PRO A 139 0.18 10.50 15.53
C PRO A 139 -0.03 12.01 15.35
N ILE A 140 -1.17 12.52 15.79
CA ILE A 140 -1.47 13.97 15.91
C ILE A 140 -1.88 14.23 17.37
N GLY A 141 -0.89 14.36 18.25
CA GLY A 141 -1.14 14.49 19.70
C GLY A 141 -1.52 13.17 20.42
N ARG A 142 -1.89 12.11 19.68
CA ARG A 142 -2.20 10.78 20.23
C ARG A 142 -1.10 9.78 19.87
N GLY A 143 -0.37 9.30 20.89
CA GLY A 143 0.82 8.46 20.70
C GLY A 143 0.56 6.96 20.51
N GLY A 144 -0.65 6.47 20.80
CA GLY A 144 -0.98 5.05 20.69
C GLY A 144 -2.18 4.81 19.78
N ALA A 145 -2.18 3.68 19.09
CA ALA A 145 -3.30 3.22 18.28
C ALA A 145 -3.52 1.72 18.44
N ARG A 146 -4.75 1.26 18.18
CA ARG A 146 -5.10 -0.15 18.12
C ARG A 146 -5.83 -0.44 16.83
N VAL A 147 -5.35 -1.42 16.08
CA VAL A 147 -6.07 -1.96 14.92
C VAL A 147 -6.51 -3.37 15.28
N GLY A 148 -7.75 -3.70 14.95
CA GLY A 148 -8.30 -5.01 15.24
C GLY A 148 -9.32 -5.49 14.23
N ILE A 149 -9.54 -6.79 14.26
CA ILE A 149 -10.49 -7.53 13.43
C ILE A 149 -11.49 -8.19 14.38
N PHE A 150 -12.76 -8.03 14.08
CA PHE A 150 -13.82 -8.84 14.68
C PHE A 150 -14.10 -10.01 13.74
N GLY A 151 -13.98 -11.24 14.25
CA GLY A 151 -14.42 -12.43 13.51
C GLY A 151 -15.94 -12.54 13.47
N ARG A 152 -16.45 -13.60 12.82
CA ARG A 152 -17.91 -13.86 12.82
C ARG A 152 -18.43 -14.31 14.18
N ASP A 153 -17.52 -14.69 15.07
CA ASP A 153 -17.76 -14.99 16.48
C ASP A 153 -17.93 -13.74 17.36
N GLY A 154 -17.78 -12.53 16.79
CA GLY A 154 -17.87 -11.27 17.52
C GLY A 154 -16.64 -10.95 18.39
N THR A 155 -15.67 -11.87 18.46
CA THR A 155 -14.46 -11.68 19.26
C THR A 155 -13.54 -10.64 18.61
N HIS A 156 -13.13 -9.66 19.40
CA HIS A 156 -12.19 -8.63 18.97
C HIS A 156 -10.74 -9.09 19.12
N ARG A 157 -10.08 -9.30 17.98
CA ARG A 157 -8.68 -9.68 17.85
C ARG A 157 -7.89 -8.44 17.44
N PHE A 158 -6.88 -8.00 18.20
CA PHE A 158 -6.18 -6.74 17.94
C PHE A 158 -4.65 -6.76 18.13
N ALA A 159 -4.01 -5.73 17.56
CA ALA A 159 -2.67 -5.29 17.93
C ALA A 159 -2.68 -3.80 18.31
N THR A 160 -1.97 -3.46 19.37
CA THR A 160 -1.72 -2.08 19.83
C THR A 160 -0.32 -1.69 19.41
N VAL A 161 -0.18 -0.48 18.89
CA VAL A 161 1.08 0.09 18.40
C VAL A 161 1.35 1.41 19.10
N ASP A 162 2.59 1.59 19.54
CA ASP A 162 3.13 2.90 19.89
C ASP A 162 3.58 3.57 18.60
N LEU A 163 2.96 4.70 18.27
CA LEU A 163 3.20 5.42 17.02
C LEU A 163 4.50 6.23 17.04
N GLY A 164 4.99 6.60 18.24
CA GLY A 164 6.27 7.30 18.41
C GLY A 164 7.44 6.33 18.35
N ALA A 165 7.37 5.24 19.11
CA ALA A 165 8.38 4.17 19.12
C ALA A 165 8.31 3.27 17.86
N ARG A 166 7.15 3.25 17.18
CA ARG A 166 6.87 2.43 15.99
C ARG A 166 7.02 0.93 16.26
N THR A 167 6.51 0.51 17.41
CA THR A 167 6.59 -0.87 17.89
C THR A 167 5.21 -1.38 18.31
N VAL A 168 4.99 -2.68 18.16
CA VAL A 168 3.80 -3.35 18.70
C VAL A 168 3.98 -3.49 20.20
N THR A 169 3.05 -2.96 20.99
CA THR A 169 3.10 -2.98 22.46
C THR A 169 2.20 -4.04 23.08
N ALA A 170 1.13 -4.45 22.38
CA ALA A 170 0.25 -5.53 22.82
C ALA A 170 -0.39 -6.23 21.61
N VAL A 171 -0.61 -7.54 21.71
CA VAL A 171 -1.29 -8.35 20.70
C VAL A 171 -2.22 -9.31 21.41
N SER A 172 -3.45 -9.48 20.93
CA SER A 172 -4.35 -10.52 21.44
C SER A 172 -3.90 -11.91 20.95
N SER A 173 -4.41 -12.98 21.56
CA SER A 173 -4.14 -14.34 21.09
C SER A 173 -4.52 -14.53 19.62
N GLU A 174 -3.83 -15.46 18.94
CA GLU A 174 -4.09 -15.87 17.55
C GLU A 174 -3.89 -14.80 16.48
N ILE A 175 -3.23 -13.69 16.81
CA ILE A 175 -2.86 -12.67 15.82
C ILE A 175 -1.38 -12.68 15.52
N GLU A 176 -1.11 -12.48 14.25
CA GLU A 176 0.20 -12.07 13.77
C GLU A 176 0.17 -10.58 13.46
N ALA A 177 1.09 -9.82 14.05
CA ALA A 177 1.22 -8.38 13.82
C ALA A 177 2.64 -8.04 13.35
N ALA A 178 2.75 -7.14 12.39
CA ALA A 178 4.01 -6.61 11.92
C ALA A 178 3.91 -5.10 11.73
N VAL A 179 4.92 -4.38 12.19
CA VAL A 179 5.02 -2.92 12.02
C VAL A 179 6.17 -2.60 11.07
N THR A 180 5.91 -1.66 10.18
CA THR A 180 6.81 -1.23 9.13
C THR A 180 6.82 0.30 9.05
N PRO A 181 7.94 0.96 9.34
CA PRO A 181 8.08 2.41 9.16
C PRO A 181 7.91 2.89 7.71
N VAL A 182 7.03 3.86 7.47
CA VAL A 182 6.79 4.46 6.14
C VAL A 182 6.99 5.98 6.26
N GLY A 183 8.24 6.41 6.45
CA GLY A 183 8.60 7.82 6.54
C GLY A 183 8.27 8.31 7.94
N ALA A 184 7.36 9.28 8.06
CA ALA A 184 6.79 9.67 9.34
C ALA A 184 5.74 8.66 9.85
N TRP A 185 5.15 7.87 8.94
CA TRP A 185 4.04 6.97 9.22
C TRP A 185 4.49 5.62 9.78
N THR A 186 3.58 5.00 10.54
CA THR A 186 3.73 3.65 11.06
C THR A 186 2.70 2.76 10.37
N ARG A 187 3.15 1.85 9.49
CA ARG A 187 2.27 0.89 8.84
C ARG A 187 2.17 -0.36 9.69
N LEU A 188 0.97 -0.68 10.13
CA LEU A 188 0.64 -1.89 10.87
C LEU A 188 -0.08 -2.87 9.94
N CYS A 189 0.42 -4.10 9.89
CA CYS A 189 -0.24 -5.23 9.25
C CYS A 189 -0.62 -6.23 10.35
N ILE A 190 -1.89 -6.62 10.39
CA ILE A 190 -2.39 -7.68 11.28
C ILE A 190 -3.09 -8.76 10.47
N THR A 191 -2.91 -10.01 10.88
CA THR A 191 -3.64 -11.16 10.32
C THR A 191 -4.28 -11.95 11.46
N ALA A 192 -5.59 -12.13 11.38
CA ALA A 192 -6.39 -12.84 12.39
C ALA A 192 -7.23 -13.96 11.75
N PRO A 193 -7.47 -15.08 12.45
CA PRO A 193 -8.44 -16.09 12.02
C PRO A 193 -9.86 -15.54 12.11
N VAL A 194 -10.70 -15.96 11.18
CA VAL A 194 -12.15 -15.73 11.21
C VAL A 194 -12.79 -17.01 11.73
N HIS A 195 -13.30 -16.99 12.96
CA HIS A 195 -13.99 -18.14 13.55
C HIS A 195 -15.46 -18.19 13.13
N SER A 196 -16.12 -19.33 13.37
CA SER A 196 -17.53 -19.53 13.09
C SER A 196 -18.43 -18.60 13.91
N GLY A 197 -19.46 -18.03 13.27
CA GLY A 197 -20.52 -17.29 13.95
C GLY A 197 -21.41 -16.54 12.95
N SER A 198 -22.28 -15.67 13.42
CA SER A 198 -23.25 -14.94 12.59
C SER A 198 -22.87 -13.48 12.32
N ASP A 199 -21.92 -12.92 13.07
CA ASP A 199 -21.56 -11.52 12.92
C ASP A 199 -20.81 -11.28 11.60
N PRO A 200 -20.92 -10.08 11.01
CA PRO A 200 -20.05 -9.69 9.93
C PRO A 200 -18.61 -9.53 10.43
N VAL A 201 -17.65 -9.92 9.59
CA VAL A 201 -16.24 -9.60 9.82
C VAL A 201 -16.08 -8.08 9.76
N ARG A 202 -15.45 -7.49 10.77
CA ARG A 202 -15.28 -6.03 10.87
C ARG A 202 -13.84 -5.67 11.14
N VAL A 203 -13.41 -4.51 10.66
CA VAL A 203 -12.11 -3.91 11.03
C VAL A 203 -12.35 -2.67 11.85
N ARG A 204 -11.56 -2.52 12.91
CA ARG A 204 -11.60 -1.36 13.82
C ARG A 204 -10.24 -0.72 13.91
N ILE A 205 -10.24 0.61 13.91
CA ILE A 205 -9.07 1.45 14.18
C ILE A 205 -9.46 2.35 15.35
N ALA A 206 -8.69 2.31 16.43
CA ALA A 206 -8.97 3.04 17.67
C ALA A 206 -7.75 3.84 18.12
N ALA A 207 -8.02 5.05 18.62
CA ALA A 207 -7.05 5.81 19.39
C ALA A 207 -6.84 5.17 20.78
N MET A 208 -5.63 5.29 21.32
CA MET A 208 -5.24 4.69 22.60
C MET A 208 -4.54 5.69 23.49
N ASN A 209 -4.93 5.71 24.78
CA ASN A 209 -4.21 6.45 25.81
C ASN A 209 -3.27 5.49 26.57
N GLY A 210 -2.02 5.39 26.13
CA GLY A 210 -1.13 4.34 26.60
C GLY A 210 -1.71 2.96 26.26
N ASN A 211 -2.00 2.15 27.29
CA ASN A 211 -2.61 0.82 27.13
C ASN A 211 -4.14 0.82 27.26
N GLU A 212 -4.75 1.97 27.51
CA GLU A 212 -6.20 2.09 27.75
C GLU A 212 -6.97 2.27 26.43
N THR A 213 -7.98 1.43 26.22
CA THR A 213 -8.94 1.58 25.11
C THR A 213 -10.17 2.41 25.47
N PHE A 214 -10.46 2.55 26.77
CA PHE A 214 -11.62 3.26 27.27
C PHE A 214 -11.09 4.33 28.22
N TYR A 215 -11.19 5.59 27.81
CA TYR A 215 -10.60 6.72 28.52
C TYR A 215 -11.40 7.99 28.22
N ALA A 216 -11.11 9.08 28.94
CA ALA A 216 -11.65 10.40 28.64
C ALA A 216 -10.84 11.05 27.53
N GLY A 217 -11.46 11.27 26.37
CA GLY A 217 -10.79 11.90 25.24
C GLY A 217 -10.47 13.38 25.49
N SER A 218 -9.49 13.91 24.76
CA SER A 218 -9.03 15.29 24.89
C SER A 218 -9.82 16.28 24.03
N GLY A 219 -10.76 15.80 23.21
CA GLY A 219 -11.49 16.62 22.23
C GLY A 219 -10.64 17.20 21.10
N SER A 220 -9.36 16.80 20.99
CA SER A 220 -8.39 17.43 20.10
C SER A 220 -7.26 16.53 19.64
N ALA A 221 -6.89 15.51 20.40
CA ALA A 221 -5.89 14.54 19.97
C ALA A 221 -6.48 13.64 18.89
N ALA A 222 -5.62 13.24 17.96
CA ALA A 222 -6.05 12.60 16.74
C ALA A 222 -4.98 11.66 16.18
N ILE A 223 -5.40 10.85 15.22
CA ILE A 223 -4.52 9.99 14.45
C ILE A 223 -4.93 10.16 12.99
N ALA A 224 -3.97 10.48 12.12
CA ALA A 224 -4.21 10.40 10.68
C ALA A 224 -4.11 8.94 10.24
N VAL A 225 -5.03 8.54 9.38
CA VAL A 225 -5.21 7.17 8.92
C VAL A 225 -5.18 7.16 7.41
N ALA A 226 -4.28 6.36 6.84
CA ALA A 226 -4.11 6.21 5.40
C ALA A 226 -3.87 4.75 5.04
N GLN A 227 -3.95 4.43 3.75
CA GLN A 227 -3.53 3.15 3.19
C GLN A 227 -4.18 1.94 3.87
N ILE A 228 -5.49 2.03 4.03
CA ILE A 228 -6.35 1.05 4.68
C ILE A 228 -6.74 -0.03 3.67
N ASN A 229 -6.30 -1.26 3.90
CA ASN A 229 -6.77 -2.42 3.17
C ASN A 229 -7.18 -3.51 4.14
N ALA A 230 -8.33 -4.13 3.93
CA ALA A 230 -8.74 -5.32 4.66
C ALA A 230 -9.26 -6.36 3.69
N ARG A 231 -8.75 -7.59 3.77
CA ARG A 231 -9.13 -8.63 2.82
C ARG A 231 -8.98 -10.03 3.40
N ARG A 232 -9.62 -10.98 2.72
CA ARG A 232 -9.39 -12.40 2.94
C ARG A 232 -8.00 -12.80 2.45
N GLY A 233 -7.29 -13.58 3.24
CA GLY A 233 -5.96 -14.10 2.95
C GLY A 233 -5.09 -14.23 4.21
N GLY A 234 -3.97 -14.93 4.10
CA GLY A 234 -2.97 -15.05 5.15
C GLY A 234 -1.99 -13.88 5.17
N ARG A 235 -0.78 -14.14 5.70
CA ARG A 235 0.30 -13.15 5.80
C ARG A 235 0.73 -12.60 4.44
N GLU A 236 0.58 -13.41 3.41
CA GLU A 236 0.81 -13.06 2.01
C GLU A 236 -0.11 -11.94 1.52
N ALA A 237 -1.25 -11.68 2.17
CA ALA A 237 -2.12 -10.56 1.81
C ALA A 237 -1.69 -9.20 2.41
N GLY A 238 -0.57 -9.14 3.13
CA GLY A 238 -0.10 -7.95 3.86
C GLY A 238 0.42 -6.78 3.02
N VAL A 239 0.18 -6.78 1.70
CA VAL A 239 0.63 -5.74 0.77
C VAL A 239 -0.44 -4.64 0.66
N PHE A 240 0.00 -3.39 0.69
CA PHE A 240 -0.86 -2.25 0.41
C PHE A 240 -0.92 -1.99 -1.10
N VAL A 241 -2.14 -1.81 -1.62
CA VAL A 241 -2.46 -1.33 -2.98
C VAL A 241 -3.58 -0.30 -2.82
N PRO A 242 -3.45 0.92 -3.38
CA PRO A 242 -4.52 1.91 -3.36
C PRO A 242 -5.78 1.40 -4.06
N THR A 243 -6.96 1.80 -3.59
CA THR A 243 -8.25 1.32 -4.12
C THR A 243 -9.30 2.41 -4.25
N ARG A 244 -10.26 2.20 -5.16
CA ARG A 244 -11.49 3.01 -5.31
C ARG A 244 -12.47 2.73 -4.17
N ALA A 245 -13.57 3.49 -4.11
CA ALA A 245 -14.59 3.38 -3.06
C ALA A 245 -15.16 1.96 -2.93
N GLU A 246 -15.33 1.27 -4.06
CA GLU A 246 -15.79 -0.10 -4.18
C GLU A 246 -14.73 -1.16 -3.84
N GLY A 247 -13.47 -0.77 -3.64
CA GLY A 247 -12.38 -1.67 -3.26
C GLY A 247 -11.55 -2.24 -4.41
N THR A 248 -11.88 -1.91 -5.66
CA THR A 248 -11.04 -2.23 -6.82
C THR A 248 -9.73 -1.45 -6.77
N ALA A 249 -8.62 -2.11 -7.11
CA ALA A 249 -7.32 -1.44 -7.15
C ALA A 249 -7.32 -0.25 -8.11
N LEU A 250 -6.66 0.83 -7.68
CA LEU A 250 -6.29 1.95 -8.53
C LEU A 250 -4.96 1.57 -9.17
N GLY A 251 -4.99 1.12 -10.42
CA GLY A 251 -3.77 0.75 -11.11
C GLY A 251 -3.76 1.12 -12.58
N THR A 252 -3.10 0.29 -13.39
CA THR A 252 -2.78 0.66 -14.77
C THR A 252 -3.92 0.39 -15.76
N ALA A 253 -5.09 -0.06 -15.29
CA ALA A 253 -6.24 -0.40 -16.13
C ALA A 253 -5.84 -1.23 -17.36
N GLY A 254 -5.24 -2.40 -17.12
CA GLY A 254 -4.75 -3.32 -18.14
C GLY A 254 -3.48 -2.87 -18.86
N GLY A 255 -2.75 -1.91 -18.31
CA GLY A 255 -1.57 -1.30 -18.92
C GLY A 255 -1.86 -0.10 -19.82
N SER A 256 -3.04 0.52 -19.68
CA SER A 256 -3.43 1.71 -20.45
C SER A 256 -2.97 3.03 -19.84
N ALA A 257 -2.53 3.03 -18.58
CA ALA A 257 -2.11 4.23 -17.85
C ALA A 257 -0.59 4.34 -17.67
N TRP A 258 -0.12 5.58 -17.61
CA TRP A 258 1.25 5.90 -17.20
C TRP A 258 1.43 5.64 -15.70
N PHE A 259 2.55 5.06 -15.31
CA PHE A 259 2.93 4.90 -13.90
C PHE A 259 4.42 5.20 -13.71
N ARG A 260 4.85 5.41 -12.46
CA ARG A 260 6.26 5.73 -12.19
C ARG A 260 7.03 4.48 -11.86
N CYS A 261 8.25 4.32 -12.34
CA CYS A 261 9.05 3.16 -11.99
C CYS A 261 10.53 3.54 -11.87
N PRO A 262 11.26 3.03 -10.86
CA PRO A 262 12.71 3.14 -10.84
C PRO A 262 13.31 2.33 -12.00
N ILE A 263 13.96 3.02 -12.93
CA ILE A 263 14.72 2.42 -14.03
C ILE A 263 16.21 2.49 -13.69
N ALA A 264 16.92 1.37 -13.87
CA ALA A 264 18.36 1.36 -13.70
C ALA A 264 19.03 2.14 -14.85
N VAL A 265 19.86 3.10 -14.48
CA VAL A 265 20.75 3.86 -15.39
C VAL A 265 22.16 3.71 -14.84
N GLY A 266 23.21 3.68 -15.68
CA GLY A 266 24.59 3.20 -15.40
C GLY A 266 25.38 3.77 -14.19
N GLY A 267 24.77 3.83 -13.01
CA GLY A 267 25.22 4.43 -11.76
C GLY A 267 24.15 4.47 -10.65
N GLY A 268 22.89 4.08 -10.90
CA GLY A 268 21.82 4.05 -9.91
C GLY A 268 20.43 3.76 -10.49
N HIS A 269 19.39 4.13 -9.75
CA HIS A 269 18.01 4.09 -10.22
C HIS A 269 17.46 5.50 -10.35
N VAL A 270 16.72 5.77 -11.42
CA VAL A 270 16.00 7.02 -11.60
C VAL A 270 14.53 6.72 -11.78
N LEU A 271 13.68 7.43 -11.04
CA LEU A 271 12.24 7.31 -11.18
C LEU A 271 11.80 7.93 -12.52
N ARG A 272 11.10 7.15 -13.33
CA ARG A 272 10.61 7.55 -14.66
C ARG A 272 9.14 7.20 -14.84
N GLU A 273 8.43 8.02 -15.60
CA GLU A 273 7.08 7.68 -16.03
C GLU A 273 7.17 6.73 -17.23
N VAL A 274 6.46 5.62 -17.12
CA VAL A 274 6.45 4.54 -18.10
C VAL A 274 5.02 4.18 -18.48
N LEU A 275 4.84 3.78 -19.74
CA LEU A 275 3.59 3.28 -20.30
C LEU A 275 3.79 1.84 -20.79
N PRO A 276 2.94 0.88 -20.40
CA PRO A 276 2.97 -0.45 -20.98
C PRO A 276 2.67 -0.45 -22.46
N LEU A 277 3.44 -1.24 -23.22
CA LEU A 277 3.28 -1.41 -24.66
C LEU A 277 2.57 -2.71 -25.04
N GLY A 278 2.21 -3.53 -24.06
CA GLY A 278 1.62 -4.84 -24.25
C GLY A 278 1.31 -5.54 -22.93
N PRO A 279 0.81 -6.78 -22.99
CA PRO A 279 0.49 -7.53 -21.79
C PRO A 279 1.75 -7.80 -20.97
N ALA A 280 1.59 -7.81 -19.64
CA ALA A 280 2.60 -8.35 -18.77
C ALA A 280 2.70 -9.88 -18.98
N THR A 281 3.91 -10.39 -19.11
CA THR A 281 4.17 -11.83 -19.01
C THR A 281 4.56 -12.17 -17.58
N ALA A 282 4.11 -13.33 -17.09
CA ALA A 282 4.44 -13.80 -15.76
C ALA A 282 4.83 -15.28 -15.80
N GLU A 283 5.99 -15.59 -15.26
CA GLU A 283 6.51 -16.96 -15.19
C GLU A 283 6.72 -17.37 -13.74
N PRO A 284 6.22 -18.55 -13.31
CA PRO A 284 6.50 -19.06 -11.98
C PRO A 284 7.98 -19.46 -11.86
N ARG A 285 8.58 -19.13 -10.73
CA ARG A 285 9.93 -19.53 -10.33
C ARG A 285 9.85 -20.46 -9.11
N PRO A 286 10.90 -21.26 -8.84
CA PRO A 286 10.98 -22.02 -7.59
C PRO A 286 10.80 -21.12 -6.36
N SER A 287 10.27 -21.68 -5.28
CA SER A 287 10.05 -21.01 -3.98
C SER A 287 8.94 -19.95 -3.95
N LEU A 288 7.81 -20.18 -4.65
CA LEU A 288 6.62 -19.31 -4.61
C LEU A 288 6.94 -17.85 -5.02
N ALA A 289 7.78 -17.75 -6.05
CA ALA A 289 8.20 -16.49 -6.63
C ALA A 289 7.73 -16.41 -8.08
N TRP A 290 7.46 -15.20 -8.53
CA TRP A 290 7.02 -14.87 -9.88
C TRP A 290 8.02 -13.93 -10.51
N GLU A 291 8.36 -14.19 -11.76
CA GLU A 291 9.05 -13.21 -12.59
C GLU A 291 8.03 -12.59 -13.53
N VAL A 292 7.77 -11.30 -13.35
CA VAL A 292 6.86 -10.53 -14.18
C VAL A 292 7.69 -9.64 -15.09
N ALA A 293 7.41 -9.67 -16.39
CA ALA A 293 8.05 -8.83 -17.39
C ALA A 293 7.01 -8.00 -18.15
N ILE A 294 7.30 -6.70 -18.31
CA ILE A 294 6.39 -5.71 -18.90
C ILE A 294 7.19 -4.91 -19.92
N PRO A 295 6.86 -5.00 -21.23
CA PRO A 295 7.44 -4.10 -22.21
C PRO A 295 6.88 -2.69 -21.97
N VAL A 296 7.75 -1.70 -21.77
CA VAL A 296 7.33 -0.32 -21.49
C VAL A 296 7.97 0.68 -22.43
N GLU A 297 7.29 1.80 -22.63
CA GLU A 297 7.84 3.05 -23.16
C GLU A 297 8.11 3.99 -21.99
N ALA A 298 9.35 4.47 -21.87
CA ALA A 298 9.70 5.46 -20.85
C ALA A 298 9.64 6.88 -21.44
N ARG A 299 9.10 7.83 -20.68
CA ARG A 299 9.26 9.25 -20.97
C ARG A 299 10.38 9.83 -20.10
N ASP A 300 11.35 10.45 -20.75
CA ASP A 300 12.20 11.45 -20.13
C ASP A 300 11.51 12.81 -20.22
N ALA A 301 11.50 13.55 -19.12
CA ALA A 301 11.23 14.99 -19.10
C ALA A 301 12.44 15.77 -19.66
#